data_AF-A0A9Q1UZX2-F1
#
_entry.id   AF-A0A9Q1UZX2-F1
#
_cell.length_a   1.000
_cell.length_b   1.000
_cell.length_c   1.000
_cell.angle_alpha   90.00
_cell.angle_beta   90.00
_cell.angle_gamma   90.00
#
_symmetry.space_group_name_H-M   'P 1'
#
loop_
_entity.id
_entity.type
_entity.pdbx_description
1 polymer ?
#
loop_
_entity_poly.entity_id
_entity_poly.type
_entity_poly.pdbx_seq_one_letter_code
_entity_poly.pdbx_strand_id
1 'polypeptide(L)'
;MENNEKLSDTYKNFKNFLGKSVSKELEYFILDSTFTSEFNYRMKKLFDEIKNENRREIEFSIIFNTKGEISLIDSLIIGEFIADDYVVNLQRNYKNVQLNKILKEILNGSEKVKNDFVLVSCIVLYDILEMIYKDIKCRIDIIHYYANKYKLNIEDNNHIASIVIMILIMEDICGYMNIDKKLLKNSINLAISSKKF
;
A
#
# COMPACT_ATOMS: atom_id res chain seq x y z
N MET A 1 17.68 25.94 11.28
CA MET A 1 17.49 25.48 9.88
C MET A 1 17.84 23.99 9.73
N GLU A 2 18.89 23.48 10.38
CA GLU A 2 19.31 22.06 10.30
C GLU A 2 18.27 21.00 10.71
N ASN A 3 17.38 21.29 11.67
CA ASN A 3 16.34 20.33 12.10
C ASN A 3 15.26 20.10 11.03
N ASN A 4 14.95 21.10 10.20
CA ASN A 4 13.90 20.98 9.18
C ASN A 4 14.37 20.19 7.95
N GLU A 5 15.66 20.30 7.59
CA GLU A 5 16.26 19.52 6.49
C GLU A 5 16.34 18.03 6.84
N LYS A 6 16.86 17.67 8.03
CA LYS A 6 16.87 16.26 8.49
C LYS A 6 15.48 15.63 8.57
N LEU A 7 14.46 16.41 8.94
CA LEU A 7 13.08 15.95 8.92
C LEU A 7 12.58 15.74 7.49
N SER A 8 12.79 16.70 6.58
CA SER A 8 12.48 16.58 5.15
C SER A 8 13.06 15.30 4.52
N ASP A 9 14.31 14.99 4.85
CA ASP A 9 15.00 13.82 4.28
C ASP A 9 14.41 12.52 4.81
N THR A 10 14.05 12.45 6.09
CA THR A 10 13.36 11.28 6.66
C THR A 10 12.01 11.03 5.98
N TYR A 11 11.27 12.09 5.63
CA TYR A 11 10.00 12.01 4.89
C TYR A 11 10.19 11.41 3.50
N LYS A 12 11.09 12.01 2.72
CA LYS A 12 11.38 11.54 1.35
C LYS A 12 11.91 10.11 1.39
N ASN A 13 12.73 9.78 2.38
CA ASN A 13 13.26 8.44 2.57
C ASN A 13 12.15 7.42 2.88
N PHE A 14 11.20 7.73 3.75
CA PHE A 14 10.10 6.81 4.04
C PHE A 14 9.16 6.62 2.85
N LYS A 15 8.75 7.72 2.18
CA LYS A 15 7.87 7.63 1.01
C LYS A 15 8.52 6.86 -0.13
N ASN A 16 9.79 7.14 -0.44
CA ASN A 16 10.55 6.43 -1.47
C ASN A 16 10.79 4.96 -1.10
N PHE A 17 11.04 4.68 0.19
CA PHE A 17 11.11 3.31 0.70
C PHE A 17 9.78 2.59 0.45
N LEU A 18 8.67 3.19 0.87
CA LEU A 18 7.35 2.59 0.75
C LEU A 18 6.99 2.29 -0.70
N GLY A 19 7.18 3.24 -1.61
CA GLY A 19 6.88 3.02 -3.03
C GLY A 19 7.64 1.82 -3.60
N LYS A 20 8.95 1.73 -3.32
CA LYS A 20 9.79 0.61 -3.77
C LYS A 20 9.39 -0.72 -3.14
N SER A 21 9.11 -0.73 -1.83
CA SER A 21 8.66 -1.92 -1.12
C SER A 21 7.34 -2.41 -1.69
N VAL A 22 6.36 -1.52 -1.87
CA VAL A 22 5.07 -1.88 -2.47
C VAL A 22 5.25 -2.47 -3.86
N SER A 23 5.98 -1.79 -4.76
CA SER A 23 6.21 -2.31 -6.12
C SER A 23 6.85 -3.70 -6.11
N LYS A 24 7.87 -3.90 -5.28
CA LYS A 24 8.54 -5.21 -5.12
C LYS A 24 7.57 -6.29 -4.66
N GLU A 25 6.73 -6.01 -3.67
CA GLU A 25 5.78 -7.01 -3.15
C GLU A 25 4.65 -7.29 -4.15
N LEU A 26 4.20 -6.28 -4.92
CA LEU A 26 3.22 -6.47 -5.99
C LEU A 26 3.79 -7.35 -7.11
N GLU A 27 5.00 -7.08 -7.60
CA GLU A 27 5.66 -7.92 -8.62
C GLU A 27 5.92 -9.34 -8.15
N TYR A 28 6.27 -9.49 -6.88
CA TYR A 28 6.53 -10.80 -6.29
C TYR A 28 5.26 -11.65 -6.20
N PHE A 29 4.11 -11.05 -5.91
CA PHE A 29 2.88 -11.76 -5.57
C PHE A 29 1.84 -11.83 -6.70
N ILE A 30 1.65 -10.76 -7.46
CA ILE A 30 0.62 -10.65 -8.51
C ILE A 30 1.17 -11.19 -9.83
N LEU A 31 0.41 -12.11 -10.43
CA LEU A 31 0.68 -12.66 -11.77
C LEU A 31 -0.07 -11.89 -12.86
N ASP A 32 -1.30 -11.48 -12.55
CA ASP A 32 -2.19 -10.74 -13.45
C ASP A 32 -3.29 -10.08 -12.60
N SER A 33 -3.86 -8.96 -13.06
CA SER A 33 -4.88 -8.25 -12.29
C SER A 33 -5.79 -7.41 -13.18
N THR A 34 -7.03 -7.23 -12.73
CA THR A 34 -7.94 -6.23 -13.29
C THR A 34 -8.22 -5.13 -12.27
N PHE A 35 -8.42 -3.91 -12.77
CA PHE A 35 -8.56 -2.73 -11.94
C PHE A 35 -10.02 -2.29 -11.83
N THR A 36 -10.35 -1.58 -10.75
CA THR A 36 -11.68 -1.00 -10.58
C THR A 36 -11.97 0.07 -11.64
N SER A 37 -13.24 0.32 -11.93
CA SER A 37 -13.64 1.37 -12.87
C SER A 37 -13.16 2.76 -12.42
N GLU A 38 -13.16 3.00 -11.11
CA GLU A 38 -12.68 4.25 -10.54
C GLU A 38 -11.17 4.43 -10.75
N PHE A 39 -10.38 3.40 -10.48
CA PHE A 39 -8.94 3.46 -10.69
C PHE A 39 -8.58 3.62 -12.16
N ASN A 40 -9.23 2.87 -13.05
CA ASN A 40 -9.08 3.03 -14.50
C ASN A 40 -9.35 4.47 -14.94
N TYR A 41 -10.45 5.08 -14.46
CA TYR A 41 -10.79 6.46 -14.77
C TYR A 41 -9.75 7.47 -14.27
N ARG A 42 -9.31 7.32 -13.02
CA ARG A 42 -8.28 8.20 -12.41
C ARG A 42 -6.98 8.16 -13.18
N MET A 43 -6.48 6.95 -13.49
CA MET A 43 -5.24 6.77 -14.24
C MET A 43 -5.37 7.28 -15.67
N LYS A 44 -6.53 7.08 -16.31
CA LYS A 44 -6.77 7.61 -17.65
C LYS A 44 -6.75 9.12 -17.69
N LYS A 45 -7.36 9.78 -16.70
CA LYS A 45 -7.34 11.24 -16.58
C LYS A 45 -5.93 11.79 -16.36
N LEU A 46 -5.17 11.19 -15.44
CA LEU A 46 -3.76 11.55 -15.22
C LEU A 46 -2.93 11.39 -16.49
N PHE A 47 -3.13 10.29 -17.21
CA PHE A 47 -2.47 10.03 -18.48
C PHE A 47 -2.80 11.09 -19.54
N ASP A 48 -4.08 11.46 -19.69
CA ASP A 48 -4.50 12.47 -20.66
C ASP A 48 -3.97 13.88 -20.30
N GLU A 49 -3.90 14.22 -19.00
CA GLU A 49 -3.28 15.47 -18.51
C GLU A 49 -1.79 15.55 -18.90
N ILE A 50 -1.04 14.48 -18.65
CA ILE A 50 0.39 14.37 -18.97
C ILE A 50 0.64 14.42 -20.49
N LYS A 51 -0.22 13.77 -21.27
CA LYS A 51 -0.13 13.78 -22.74
C LYS A 51 -0.26 15.19 -23.29
N ASN A 52 -1.12 16.02 -22.69
CA ASN A 52 -1.26 17.42 -23.04
C ASN A 52 -0.03 18.27 -22.69
N GLU A 53 0.85 17.80 -21.80
CA GLU A 53 2.14 18.42 -21.46
C GLU A 53 3.32 17.95 -22.34
N ASN A 54 3.08 17.19 -23.43
CA ASN A 54 4.09 16.66 -24.36
C ASN A 54 5.15 15.72 -23.74
N ARG A 55 4.88 15.11 -22.58
CA ARG A 55 5.78 14.12 -21.95
C ARG A 55 5.51 12.71 -22.50
N ARG A 56 6.11 12.39 -23.65
CA ARG A 56 5.89 11.12 -24.38
C ARG A 56 6.39 9.86 -23.66
N GLU A 57 7.32 9.97 -22.70
CA GLU A 57 7.91 8.81 -22.01
C GLU A 57 6.86 7.99 -21.23
N ILE A 58 5.74 8.60 -20.84
CA ILE A 58 4.70 7.96 -20.04
C ILE A 58 3.80 7.02 -20.88
N GLU A 59 3.83 7.13 -22.22
CA GLU A 59 3.07 6.23 -23.10
C GLU A 59 3.54 4.76 -23.06
N PHE A 60 4.74 4.47 -22.53
CA PHE A 60 5.24 3.09 -22.38
C PHE A 60 4.91 2.45 -21.03
N SER A 61 4.70 3.25 -19.98
CA SER A 61 4.54 2.74 -18.62
C SER A 61 3.08 2.38 -18.26
N ILE A 62 2.11 2.84 -19.06
CA ILE A 62 0.69 2.45 -18.94
C ILE A 62 0.09 2.24 -20.33
N ILE A 63 -0.50 1.07 -20.55
CA ILE A 63 -1.19 0.69 -21.78
C ILE A 63 -2.66 0.48 -21.46
N PHE A 64 -3.54 1.15 -22.21
CA PHE A 64 -4.99 0.98 -22.11
C PHE A 64 -5.54 0.17 -23.28
N ASN A 65 -6.55 -0.66 -23.05
CA ASN A 65 -7.28 -1.34 -24.13
C ASN A 65 -8.21 -0.35 -24.87
N THR A 66 -8.86 -0.85 -25.92
CA THR A 66 -9.84 -0.09 -26.71
C THR A 66 -11.07 0.38 -25.93
N LYS A 67 -11.30 -0.15 -24.72
CA LYS A 67 -12.38 0.27 -23.81
C LYS A 67 -11.91 1.32 -22.79
N GLY A 68 -10.63 1.71 -22.83
CA GLY A 68 -10.04 2.66 -21.88
C GLY A 68 -9.69 2.05 -20.51
N GLU A 69 -9.67 0.72 -20.40
CA GLU A 69 -9.22 0.03 -19.18
C GLU A 69 -7.72 -0.28 -19.27
N ILE A 70 -7.02 -0.21 -18.14
CA ILE A 70 -5.60 -0.55 -18.04
C ILE A 70 -5.43 -2.02 -18.43
N SER A 71 -4.60 -2.26 -19.45
CA SER A 71 -4.18 -3.58 -19.89
C SER A 71 -2.80 -3.95 -19.35
N LEU A 72 -1.93 -2.95 -19.18
CA LEU A 72 -0.59 -3.13 -18.66
C LEU A 72 -0.19 -1.85 -17.95
N ILE A 73 0.42 -1.98 -16.78
CA ILE A 73 0.91 -0.86 -15.98
C ILE A 73 2.15 -1.32 -15.21
N ASP A 74 3.16 -0.46 -15.18
CA ASP A 74 4.36 -0.71 -14.40
C ASP A 74 4.03 -0.75 -12.90
N SER A 75 4.56 -1.75 -12.20
CA SER A 75 4.39 -1.91 -10.74
C SER A 75 4.93 -0.70 -9.98
N LEU A 76 5.90 0.03 -10.54
CA LEU A 76 6.45 1.26 -9.99
C LEU A 76 5.38 2.36 -9.91
N ILE A 77 4.54 2.48 -10.95
CA ILE A 77 3.45 3.48 -10.95
C ILE A 77 2.43 3.14 -9.88
N ILE A 78 2.05 1.85 -9.76
CA ILE A 78 1.10 1.44 -8.72
C ILE A 78 1.72 1.63 -7.33
N GLY A 79 2.98 1.27 -7.13
CA GLY A 79 3.65 1.40 -5.84
C GLY A 79 3.81 2.85 -5.40
N GLU A 80 4.17 3.76 -6.31
CA GLU A 80 4.17 5.19 -6.03
C GLU A 80 2.78 5.71 -5.71
N PHE A 81 1.75 5.33 -6.48
CA PHE A 81 0.37 5.70 -6.20
C PHE A 81 -0.08 5.25 -4.80
N ILE A 82 0.17 3.99 -4.45
CA ILE A 82 -0.17 3.44 -3.12
C ILE A 82 0.60 4.17 -2.02
N ALA A 83 1.89 4.46 -2.22
CA ALA A 83 2.68 5.19 -1.23
C ALA A 83 2.15 6.62 -1.01
N ASP A 84 1.76 7.31 -2.07
CA ASP A 84 1.15 8.64 -2.02
C ASP A 84 -0.17 8.60 -1.24
N ASP A 85 -1.08 7.70 -1.64
CA ASP A 85 -2.41 7.61 -1.02
C ASP A 85 -2.33 7.12 0.43
N TYR A 86 -1.41 6.19 0.74
CA TYR A 86 -1.12 5.74 2.09
C TYR A 86 -0.68 6.90 2.98
N VAL A 87 0.29 7.72 2.52
CA VAL A 87 0.77 8.87 3.30
C VAL A 87 -0.36 9.85 3.57
N VAL A 88 -1.15 10.18 2.54
CA VAL A 88 -2.28 11.11 2.69
C VAL A 88 -3.31 10.57 3.70
N ASN A 89 -3.71 9.30 3.58
CA ASN A 89 -4.70 8.70 4.47
C ASN A 89 -4.17 8.47 5.89
N LEU A 90 -2.90 8.12 6.04
CA LEU A 90 -2.26 8.04 7.35
C LEU A 90 -2.27 9.40 8.04
N GLN A 91 -1.87 10.47 7.37
CA GLN A 91 -1.90 11.81 7.96
C GLN A 91 -3.31 12.24 8.36
N ARG A 92 -4.32 11.95 7.55
CA ARG A 92 -5.74 12.20 7.88
C ARG A 92 -6.16 11.49 9.17
N ASN A 93 -5.82 10.20 9.31
CA ASN A 93 -6.11 9.42 10.52
C ASN A 93 -5.43 10.00 11.77
N TYR A 94 -4.27 10.64 11.59
CA TYR A 94 -3.55 11.37 12.65
C TYR A 94 -3.86 12.87 12.65
N LYS A 95 -5.09 13.28 12.30
CA LYS A 95 -5.56 14.68 12.37
C LYS A 95 -4.69 15.67 11.59
N ASN A 96 -4.25 15.26 10.40
CA ASN A 96 -3.38 16.01 9.49
C ASN A 96 -1.99 16.33 10.06
N VAL A 97 -1.52 15.55 11.04
CA VAL A 97 -0.14 15.66 11.53
C VAL A 97 0.83 15.32 10.39
N GLN A 98 1.95 16.04 10.33
CA GLN A 98 3.00 15.78 9.34
C GLN A 98 3.60 14.39 9.52
N LEU A 99 3.78 13.64 8.42
CA LEU A 99 4.28 12.27 8.44
C LEU A 99 5.54 12.11 9.31
N ASN A 100 6.52 13.01 9.20
CA ASN A 100 7.73 12.96 10.04
C ASN A 100 7.46 12.98 11.54
N LYS A 101 6.46 13.75 11.97
CA LYS A 101 6.07 13.81 13.38
C LYS A 101 5.42 12.50 13.80
N ILE A 102 4.55 11.93 12.94
CA ILE A 102 3.94 10.61 13.14
C ILE A 102 5.04 9.55 13.29
N LEU A 103 5.97 9.47 12.33
CA LEU A 103 7.07 8.50 12.35
C LEU A 103 7.95 8.66 13.59
N LYS A 104 8.30 9.90 13.98
CA LYS A 104 9.09 10.16 15.18
C LYS A 104 8.36 9.74 16.46
N GLU A 105 7.05 9.96 16.54
CA GLU A 105 6.23 9.55 17.67
C GLU A 105 6.15 8.02 17.76
N ILE A 106 6.04 7.31 16.64
CA ILE A 106 6.01 5.84 16.61
C ILE A 106 7.36 5.26 17.05
N LEU A 107 8.47 5.78 16.53
CA LEU A 107 9.81 5.29 16.85
C LEU A 107 10.14 5.41 18.35
N ASN A 108 9.76 6.52 18.97
CA ASN A 108 9.99 6.79 20.40
C ASN A 108 8.80 6.42 21.28
N GLY A 109 7.74 5.89 20.69
CA GLY A 109 6.47 5.64 21.34
C GLY A 109 6.45 4.36 22.14
N SER A 110 5.44 4.24 22.99
CA SER A 110 5.15 3.01 23.70
C SER A 110 4.66 1.92 22.75
N GLU A 111 4.61 0.67 23.23
CA GLU A 111 4.05 -0.45 22.49
C GLU A 111 2.60 -0.19 22.05
N LYS A 112 1.82 0.54 22.86
CA LYS A 112 0.46 0.96 22.51
C LYS A 112 0.45 1.85 21.26
N VAL A 113 1.31 2.87 21.21
CA VAL A 113 1.41 3.79 20.05
C VAL A 113 1.79 3.01 18.79
N LYS A 114 2.71 2.06 18.91
CA LYS A 114 3.11 1.18 17.79
C LYS A 114 1.97 0.27 17.34
N ASN A 115 1.23 -0.33 18.27
CA ASN A 115 0.05 -1.15 17.96
C ASN A 115 -1.02 -0.35 17.22
N ASP A 116 -1.34 0.85 17.70
CA ASP A 116 -2.32 1.73 17.07
C ASP A 116 -1.88 2.10 15.64
N PHE A 117 -0.61 2.42 15.45
CA PHE A 117 -0.04 2.69 14.13
C PHE A 117 -0.15 1.50 13.17
N VAL A 118 0.22 0.30 13.63
CA VAL A 118 0.16 -0.91 12.81
C VAL A 118 -1.29 -1.19 12.40
N LEU A 119 -2.24 -1.12 13.34
CA LEU A 119 -3.65 -1.36 13.05
C LEU A 119 -4.19 -0.35 12.02
N VAL A 120 -3.94 0.94 12.22
CA VAL A 120 -4.36 1.99 11.28
C VAL A 120 -3.72 1.75 9.90
N SER A 121 -2.44 1.40 9.86
CA SER A 121 -1.73 1.17 8.60
C SER A 121 -2.28 -0.03 7.84
N CYS A 122 -2.60 -1.13 8.52
CA CYS A 122 -3.24 -2.29 7.90
C CYS A 122 -4.57 -1.92 7.24
N ILE A 123 -5.42 -1.15 7.95
CA ILE A 123 -6.73 -0.73 7.43
C ILE A 123 -6.55 0.17 6.21
N VAL A 124 -5.70 1.20 6.32
CA VAL A 124 -5.44 2.14 5.21
C VAL A 124 -4.92 1.40 3.97
N LEU A 125 -3.95 0.50 4.13
CA LEU A 125 -3.41 -0.25 2.99
C LEU A 125 -4.46 -1.16 2.36
N TYR A 126 -5.27 -1.85 3.18
CA TYR A 126 -6.34 -2.70 2.69
C TYR A 126 -7.37 -1.90 1.88
N ASP A 127 -7.84 -0.76 2.40
CA ASP A 127 -8.79 0.11 1.70
C ASP A 127 -8.24 0.62 0.37
N ILE A 128 -6.95 0.95 0.31
CA ILE A 128 -6.28 1.38 -0.92
C ILE A 128 -6.25 0.24 -1.96
N LEU A 129 -5.96 -0.99 -1.52
CA LEU A 129 -5.90 -2.15 -2.42
C LEU A 129 -7.29 -2.46 -3.00
N GLU A 130 -8.34 -2.42 -2.19
CA GLU A 130 -9.72 -2.61 -2.63
C GLU A 130 -10.20 -1.49 -3.56
N MET A 131 -9.70 -0.27 -3.39
CA MET A 131 -9.96 0.83 -4.33
C MET A 131 -9.30 0.59 -5.71
N ILE A 132 -8.12 -0.04 -5.74
CA ILE A 132 -7.33 -0.23 -6.97
C ILE A 132 -7.79 -1.46 -7.74
N TYR A 133 -7.89 -2.60 -7.05
CA TYR A 133 -8.03 -3.91 -7.68
C TYR A 133 -9.48 -4.40 -7.65
N LYS A 134 -9.91 -4.93 -8.80
CA LYS A 134 -11.19 -5.63 -8.94
C LYS A 134 -11.00 -7.15 -8.88
N ASP A 135 -9.92 -7.64 -9.47
CA ASP A 135 -9.58 -9.07 -9.50
C ASP A 135 -8.06 -9.22 -9.49
N ILE A 136 -7.55 -10.17 -8.69
CA ILE A 136 -6.10 -10.41 -8.53
C ILE A 136 -5.81 -11.89 -8.76
N LYS A 137 -5.11 -12.22 -9.84
CA LYS A 137 -4.47 -13.52 -10.00
C LYS A 137 -3.08 -13.45 -9.39
N CYS A 138 -2.81 -14.34 -8.45
CA CYS A 138 -1.60 -14.30 -7.64
C CYS A 138 -1.05 -15.68 -7.37
N ARG A 139 0.12 -15.69 -6.73
CA ARG A 139 0.83 -16.90 -6.31
C ARG A 139 0.14 -17.60 -5.13
N ILE A 140 -0.52 -18.71 -5.42
CA ILE A 140 -1.35 -19.43 -4.44
C ILE A 140 -0.55 -20.06 -3.30
N ASP A 141 0.72 -20.41 -3.53
CA ASP A 141 1.65 -20.89 -2.50
C ASP A 141 1.83 -19.85 -1.40
N ILE A 142 1.90 -18.57 -1.78
CA ILE A 142 2.04 -17.45 -0.85
C ILE A 142 0.74 -17.24 -0.08
N ILE A 143 -0.43 -17.31 -0.74
CA ILE A 143 -1.73 -17.25 -0.06
C ILE A 143 -1.79 -18.31 1.04
N HIS A 144 -1.51 -19.57 0.73
CA HIS A 144 -1.60 -20.65 1.71
C HIS A 144 -0.64 -20.46 2.90
N TYR A 145 0.57 -19.98 2.63
CA TYR A 145 1.53 -19.67 3.69
C TYR A 145 0.99 -18.60 4.65
N TYR A 146 0.51 -17.47 4.13
CA TYR A 146 0.00 -16.37 4.96
C TYR A 146 -1.35 -16.70 5.60
N ALA A 147 -2.25 -17.39 4.89
CA ALA A 147 -3.51 -17.86 5.43
C ALA A 147 -3.31 -18.76 6.66
N ASN A 148 -2.35 -19.67 6.61
CA ASN A 148 -2.00 -20.50 7.76
C ASN A 148 -1.34 -19.69 8.89
N LYS A 149 -0.35 -18.85 8.55
CA LYS A 149 0.41 -18.04 9.53
C LYS A 149 -0.48 -17.08 10.34
N TYR A 150 -1.50 -16.52 9.69
CA TYR A 150 -2.43 -15.52 10.25
C TYR A 150 -3.85 -16.04 10.49
N LYS A 151 -4.14 -17.31 10.20
CA LYS A 151 -5.48 -17.92 10.32
C LYS A 151 -6.57 -17.16 9.53
N LEU A 152 -6.25 -16.81 8.29
CA LEU A 152 -7.17 -16.11 7.39
C LEU A 152 -8.20 -17.09 6.82
N ASN A 153 -9.44 -16.61 6.61
CA ASN A 153 -10.45 -17.39 5.89
C ASN A 153 -10.29 -17.18 4.37
N ILE A 154 -10.38 -18.27 3.59
CA ILE A 154 -10.10 -18.29 2.13
C ILE A 154 -11.40 -18.32 1.32
N GLU A 155 -12.50 -17.81 1.86
CA GLU A 155 -13.80 -17.87 1.19
C GLU A 155 -13.89 -16.96 -0.04
N ASP A 156 -13.11 -15.87 -0.09
CA ASP A 156 -13.02 -14.94 -1.22
C ASP A 156 -11.54 -14.71 -1.62
N ASN A 157 -11.20 -15.10 -2.85
CA ASN A 157 -9.84 -15.03 -3.38
C ASN A 157 -9.33 -13.60 -3.60
N ASN A 158 -10.21 -12.63 -3.92
CA ASN A 158 -9.77 -11.25 -4.13
C ASN A 158 -9.52 -10.56 -2.79
N HIS A 159 -10.46 -10.73 -1.86
CA HIS A 159 -10.34 -10.23 -0.50
C HIS A 159 -9.07 -10.76 0.20
N ILE A 160 -8.79 -12.07 0.08
CA ILE A 160 -7.58 -12.64 0.69
C ILE A 160 -6.30 -12.17 -0.02
N ALA A 161 -6.32 -11.95 -1.33
CA ALA A 161 -5.17 -11.42 -2.06
C ALA A 161 -4.82 -10.01 -1.57
N SER A 162 -5.81 -9.12 -1.42
CA SER A 162 -5.63 -7.78 -0.85
C SER A 162 -5.06 -7.84 0.57
N ILE A 163 -5.58 -8.74 1.42
CA ILE A 163 -5.05 -8.94 2.78
C ILE A 163 -3.59 -9.39 2.73
N VAL A 164 -3.24 -10.35 1.87
CA VAL A 164 -1.86 -10.88 1.78
C VAL A 164 -0.89 -9.80 1.30
N ILE A 165 -1.26 -9.00 0.29
CA ILE A 165 -0.45 -7.85 -0.17
C ILE A 165 -0.25 -6.85 0.97
N MET A 166 -1.32 -6.51 1.69
CA MET A 166 -1.24 -5.64 2.87
C MET A 166 -0.27 -6.19 3.92
N ILE A 167 -0.31 -7.50 4.18
CA ILE A 167 0.62 -8.13 5.14
C ILE A 167 2.07 -8.02 4.66
N LEU A 168 2.35 -8.31 3.40
CA LEU A 168 3.70 -8.22 2.82
C LEU A 168 4.27 -6.81 2.98
N ILE A 169 3.50 -5.79 2.58
CA ILE A 169 3.88 -4.38 2.72
C ILE A 169 4.09 -4.01 4.20
N MET A 170 3.22 -4.49 5.09
CA MET A 170 3.33 -4.21 6.52
C MET A 170 4.52 -4.89 7.19
N GLU A 171 4.96 -6.06 6.72
CA GLU A 171 6.19 -6.70 7.19
C GLU A 171 7.41 -5.82 6.88
N ASP A 172 7.44 -5.20 5.69
CA ASP A 172 8.46 -4.24 5.29
C ASP A 172 8.41 -2.95 6.14
N ILE A 173 7.23 -2.35 6.31
CA ILE A 173 7.05 -1.15 7.15
C ILE A 173 7.48 -1.42 8.59
N CYS A 174 7.10 -2.56 9.16
CA CYS A 174 7.50 -2.93 10.52
C CYS A 174 9.01 -3.15 10.62
N GLY A 175 9.64 -3.74 9.60
CA GLY A 175 11.10 -3.85 9.50
C GLY A 175 11.79 -2.49 9.48
N TYR A 176 11.31 -1.57 8.63
CA TYR A 176 11.84 -0.20 8.54
C TYR A 176 11.70 0.58 9.85
N MET A 177 10.56 0.43 10.53
CA MET A 177 10.24 1.14 11.78
C MET A 177 10.73 0.43 13.04
N ASN A 178 11.41 -0.71 12.92
CA ASN A 178 11.85 -1.56 14.02
C ASN A 178 10.70 -1.89 15.01
N ILE A 179 9.57 -2.31 14.45
CA ILE A 179 8.37 -2.74 15.20
C ILE A 179 8.36 -4.27 15.27
N ASP A 180 8.08 -4.82 16.45
CA ASP A 180 8.01 -6.27 16.66
C ASP A 180 6.91 -6.89 15.78
N LYS A 181 7.25 -7.94 15.02
CA LYS A 181 6.34 -8.71 14.16
C LYS A 181 5.15 -9.29 14.93
N LYS A 182 5.27 -9.50 16.24
CA LYS A 182 4.14 -9.91 17.09
C LYS A 182 3.02 -8.87 17.09
N LEU A 183 3.36 -7.58 17.03
CA LEU A 183 2.36 -6.50 16.97
C LEU A 183 1.58 -6.58 15.65
N LEU A 184 2.26 -6.82 14.54
CA LEU A 184 1.61 -7.03 13.23
C LEU A 184 0.60 -8.16 13.29
N LYS A 185 1.00 -9.33 13.82
CA LYS A 185 0.09 -10.46 13.97
C LYS A 185 -1.13 -10.13 14.83
N ASN A 186 -0.94 -9.43 15.93
CA ASN A 186 -2.04 -9.03 16.82
C ASN A 186 -3.00 -8.05 16.12
N SER A 187 -2.47 -7.04 15.43
CA SER A 187 -3.28 -6.04 14.72
C SER A 187 -4.11 -6.65 13.59
N ILE A 188 -3.54 -7.59 12.82
CA ILE A 188 -4.28 -8.31 11.77
C ILE A 188 -5.42 -9.13 12.39
N ASN A 189 -5.15 -9.89 13.45
CA ASN A 189 -6.19 -10.66 14.14
C ASN A 189 -7.30 -9.77 14.69
N LEU A 190 -6.94 -8.61 15.26
CA LEU A 190 -7.90 -7.63 15.76
C LEU A 190 -8.78 -7.08 14.64
N ALA A 191 -8.20 -6.69 13.51
CA ALA A 191 -8.94 -6.18 12.37
C ALA A 191 -9.89 -7.22 11.77
N ILE A 192 -9.45 -8.48 11.63
CA ILE A 192 -10.31 -9.60 11.20
C ILE A 192 -11.46 -9.81 12.17
N SER A 193 -11.17 -9.93 13.47
CA SER A 193 -12.21 -10.17 14.49
C SER A 193 -13.22 -9.03 14.60
N SER A 194 -12.81 -7.81 14.25
CA SER A 194 -13.63 -6.61 14.26
C SER A 194 -14.34 -6.33 12.93
N LYS A 195 -14.21 -7.22 11.92
CA LYS A 195 -14.75 -7.02 10.56
C LYS A 195 -14.35 -5.67 9.95
N LYS A 196 -13.09 -5.28 10.17
CA LYS A 196 -12.49 -4.08 9.58
C LYS A 196 -11.82 -4.34 8.23
N PHE A 197 -11.77 -5.62 7.83
CA PHE A 197 -11.49 -6.07 6.48
C PHE A 197 -12.79 -6.64 5.93
#